data_AF-A0A7J6SRE4-F1
#
_entry.id   AF-A0A7J6SRE4-F1
#
_cell.length_a   1.000
_cell.length_b   1.000
_cell.length_c   1.000
_cell.angle_alpha   90.00
_cell.angle_beta   90.00
_cell.angle_gamma   90.00
#
_symmetry.space_group_name_H-M   'P 1'
#
loop_
_entity.id
_entity.type
_entity.pdbx_description
1 polymer ?
#
loop_
_entity_poly.entity_id
_entity_poly.type
_entity_poly.pdbx_seq_one_letter_code
_entity_poly.pdbx_strand_id
1 'polypeptide(L)'
;MVSGHFDTNHPPDTAVIGCDGAGSRLRYALSNVGVVSFSEEMIGHEYKEVPFVALSTSAKRPESSAMHNGSIHIWPRGDFFLMALANLDGSFTGTIYARNGLSNEDRTADVTFPSITKDEATARAFLS
;
A
#
# COMPACT_ATOMS: atom_id res chain seq x y z
N MET A 1 4.85 7.66 -19.04
CA MET A 1 5.53 6.49 -19.65
C MET A 1 7.04 6.76 -19.58
N VAL A 2 7.77 6.19 -18.62
CA VAL A 2 9.23 6.35 -18.55
C VAL A 2 9.86 5.32 -19.49
N SER A 3 10.59 5.70 -20.52
CA SER A 3 11.35 4.75 -21.34
C SER A 3 12.56 4.27 -20.52
N GLY A 4 12.59 2.99 -20.12
CA GLY A 4 13.81 2.39 -19.57
C GLY A 4 14.85 2.34 -20.68
N HIS A 5 15.96 3.05 -20.49
CA HIS A 5 17.11 3.00 -21.37
C HIS A 5 17.96 1.80 -20.94
N PHE A 6 17.92 0.73 -21.73
CA PHE A 6 18.86 -0.38 -21.59
C PHE A 6 20.06 -0.08 -22.49
N ASP A 7 21.22 0.16 -21.88
CA ASP A 7 22.48 0.27 -22.62
C ASP A 7 22.85 -1.10 -23.18
N THR A 8 22.95 -1.20 -24.51
CA THR A 8 23.25 -2.44 -25.22
C THR A 8 24.75 -2.72 -25.31
N ASN A 9 25.62 -1.85 -24.77
CA ASN A 9 27.08 -2.00 -24.82
C ASN A 9 27.65 -2.87 -23.68
N HIS A 10 26.94 -3.90 -23.23
CA HIS A 10 27.49 -4.85 -22.27
C HIS A 10 28.21 -6.01 -22.97
N PRO A 11 29.34 -6.51 -22.43
CA PRO A 11 29.98 -7.72 -22.91
C PRO A 11 29.00 -8.91 -22.91
N PRO A 12 29.10 -9.83 -23.89
CA PRO A 12 28.16 -10.94 -24.08
C PRO A 12 28.01 -11.89 -22.88
N ASP A 13 28.91 -11.84 -21.91
CA ASP A 13 28.91 -12.72 -20.71
C ASP A 13 28.48 -11.99 -19.42
N THR A 14 27.87 -10.80 -19.52
CA THR A 14 27.43 -10.05 -18.35
C THR A 14 26.07 -10.52 -17.87
N ALA A 15 25.99 -10.96 -16.61
CA ALA A 15 24.71 -11.30 -16.00
C ALA A 15 23.86 -10.04 -15.74
N VAL A 16 22.58 -10.10 -16.09
CA VAL A 16 21.58 -9.07 -15.79
C VAL A 16 20.71 -9.53 -14.63
N ILE A 17 20.54 -8.67 -13.62
CA ILE A 17 19.66 -8.93 -12.46
C ILE A 17 18.47 -7.97 -12.52
N GLY A 18 17.25 -8.52 -12.56
CA GLY A 18 16.01 -7.74 -12.54
C GLY A 18 15.60 -7.31 -11.13
N CYS A 19 15.72 -6.02 -10.82
CA CYS A 19 15.28 -5.42 -9.57
C CYS A 19 14.32 -4.23 -9.81
N ASP A 20 13.53 -4.28 -10.88
CA ASP A 20 12.67 -3.20 -11.37
C ASP A 20 11.20 -3.25 -10.84
N GLY A 21 10.94 -4.09 -9.83
CA GLY A 21 9.71 -4.08 -9.04
C GLY A 21 8.52 -4.83 -9.66
N ALA A 22 7.32 -4.58 -9.11
CA ALA A 22 6.11 -5.31 -9.46
C ALA A 22 5.78 -5.21 -10.97
N GLY A 23 5.94 -4.04 -11.58
CA GLY A 23 5.73 -3.81 -13.02
C GLY A 23 6.95 -4.10 -13.91
N SER A 24 7.77 -5.11 -13.56
CA SER A 24 9.06 -5.41 -14.20
C SER A 24 9.00 -5.53 -15.72
N ARG A 25 9.72 -4.66 -16.43
CA ARG A 25 9.84 -4.71 -17.89
C ARG A 25 10.70 -5.87 -18.35
N LEU A 26 11.73 -6.20 -17.58
CA LEU A 26 12.56 -7.36 -17.88
C LEU A 26 11.73 -8.63 -17.86
N ARG A 27 10.85 -8.80 -16.86
CA ARG A 27 9.94 -9.95 -16.79
C ARG A 27 9.01 -10.04 -18.01
N TYR A 28 8.38 -8.93 -18.42
CA TYR A 28 7.54 -8.92 -19.62
C TYR A 28 8.36 -9.23 -20.89
N ALA A 29 9.57 -8.69 -21.04
CA ALA A 29 10.43 -8.94 -22.20
C ALA A 29 10.81 -10.43 -22.29
N LEU A 30 11.22 -11.05 -21.18
CA LEU A 30 11.54 -12.48 -21.12
C LEU A 30 10.32 -13.36 -21.39
N SER A 31 9.14 -12.96 -20.90
CA SER A 31 7.90 -13.69 -21.17
C SER A 31 7.52 -13.64 -22.64
N ASN A 32 7.69 -12.48 -23.30
CA ASN A 32 7.36 -12.30 -24.71
C ASN A 32 8.23 -13.17 -25.64
N VAL A 33 9.45 -13.50 -25.22
CA VAL A 33 10.35 -14.42 -25.95
C VAL A 33 10.26 -15.87 -25.47
N GLY A 34 9.29 -16.18 -24.58
CA GLY A 34 9.04 -17.54 -24.10
C GLY A 34 10.08 -18.09 -23.11
N VAL A 35 10.92 -17.24 -22.52
CA VAL A 35 11.94 -17.67 -21.54
C VAL A 35 11.31 -17.89 -20.16
N VAL A 36 10.26 -17.14 -19.82
CA VAL A 36 9.51 -17.29 -18.56
C VAL A 36 8.01 -17.32 -18.82
N SER A 37 7.26 -17.95 -17.93
CA SER A 37 5.81 -17.84 -17.85
C SER A 37 5.45 -17.24 -16.49
N PHE A 38 4.50 -16.30 -16.46
CA PHE A 38 4.04 -15.67 -15.21
C PHE A 38 2.54 -15.36 -15.28
N SER A 39 1.94 -15.13 -14.11
CA SER A 39 0.55 -14.70 -13.96
C SER A 39 0.50 -13.42 -13.14
N GLU A 40 -0.48 -12.56 -13.44
CA GLU A 40 -0.77 -11.33 -12.70
C GLU A 40 -2.28 -11.29 -12.45
N GLU A 41 -2.68 -11.20 -11.19
CA GLU A 41 -4.08 -11.10 -10.76
C GLU A 41 -4.24 -9.82 -9.95
N MET A 42 -5.08 -8.91 -10.46
CA MET A 42 -5.39 -7.67 -9.77
C MET A 42 -6.48 -7.93 -8.74
N ILE A 43 -6.20 -7.61 -7.47
CA ILE A 43 -7.17 -7.77 -6.39
C ILE A 43 -8.24 -6.67 -6.41
N GLY A 44 -9.46 -6.99 -5.99
CA GLY A 44 -10.60 -6.06 -5.90
C GLY A 44 -10.52 -5.01 -4.79
N HIS A 45 -9.34 -4.78 -4.21
CA HIS A 45 -9.14 -3.89 -3.07
C HIS A 45 -8.09 -2.83 -3.40
N GLU A 46 -8.27 -1.65 -2.80
CA GLU A 46 -7.32 -0.55 -2.84
C GLU A 46 -6.89 -0.16 -1.43
N TYR A 47 -5.78 0.60 -1.34
CA TYR A 47 -5.24 1.06 -0.07
C TYR A 47 -4.94 2.55 -0.07
N LYS A 48 -5.06 3.17 1.12
CA LYS A 48 -4.70 4.56 1.35
C LYS A 48 -3.91 4.70 2.64
N GLU A 49 -2.80 5.43 2.57
CA GLU A 49 -2.05 5.82 3.76
C GLU A 49 -2.72 6.99 4.48
N VAL A 50 -2.78 6.91 5.80
CA VAL A 50 -3.38 7.91 6.69
C VAL A 50 -2.41 8.22 7.83
N PRO A 51 -2.00 9.49 8.02
CA PRO A 51 -1.09 9.85 9.09
C PRO A 51 -1.83 9.92 10.45
N PHE A 52 -1.24 9.33 11.47
CA PHE A 52 -1.61 9.56 12.88
C PHE A 52 -0.53 10.39 13.55
N VAL A 53 -0.89 11.60 13.96
CA VAL A 53 0.07 12.52 14.59
C VAL A 53 0.45 12.05 15.99
N ALA A 54 1.69 12.33 16.38
CA ALA A 54 2.13 12.18 17.77
C ALA A 54 1.33 13.14 18.68
N LEU A 55 1.08 12.72 19.93
CA LEU A 55 0.38 13.54 20.93
C LEU A 55 1.26 14.66 21.49
N SER A 56 2.58 14.53 21.36
CA SER A 56 3.56 15.52 21.79
C SER A 56 4.72 15.58 20.82
N THR A 57 5.28 16.78 20.64
CA THR A 57 6.47 17.01 19.79
C THR A 57 7.76 16.49 20.43
N SER A 58 7.75 16.11 21.71
CA SER A 58 8.89 15.45 22.36
C SER A 58 8.90 13.95 22.06
N ALA A 59 9.41 13.59 20.89
CA ALA A 59 9.55 12.23 20.36
C ALA A 59 10.31 11.20 21.25
N LYS A 60 10.76 11.60 22.44
CA LYS A 60 11.61 10.79 23.33
C LYS A 60 10.94 10.37 24.63
N ARG A 61 9.63 10.56 24.75
CA ARG A 61 8.91 10.20 25.96
C ARG A 61 7.80 9.18 25.65
N PRO A 62 7.63 8.10 26.43
CA PRO A 62 6.60 7.09 26.20
C PRO A 62 5.18 7.67 26.02
N GLU A 63 4.91 8.82 26.63
CA GLU A 63 3.66 9.58 26.52
C GLU A 63 3.49 10.39 25.21
N SER A 64 4.45 10.38 24.29
CA SER A 64 4.34 11.09 23.00
C SER A 64 3.50 10.35 21.97
N SER A 65 3.33 9.03 22.13
CA SER A 65 2.61 8.18 21.19
C SER A 65 1.14 8.05 21.57
N ALA A 66 0.24 8.14 20.59
CA ALA A 66 -1.19 7.93 20.80
C ALA A 66 -1.56 6.46 21.09
N MET A 67 -0.67 5.53 20.73
CA MET A 67 -0.88 4.09 20.79
C MET A 67 0.44 3.39 21.19
N HIS A 68 0.40 2.10 21.51
CA HIS A 68 1.60 1.35 21.92
C HIS A 68 2.60 1.14 20.74
N ASN A 69 3.84 1.60 20.88
CA ASN A 69 4.84 1.57 19.78
C ASN A 69 5.34 0.16 19.42
N GLY A 70 5.27 -0.80 20.34
CA GLY A 70 5.75 -2.17 20.12
C GLY A 70 4.72 -3.11 19.48
N SER A 71 3.62 -2.57 18.94
CA SER A 71 2.49 -3.35 18.43
C SER A 71 2.12 -2.97 17.01
N ILE A 72 1.58 -3.94 16.28
CA ILE A 72 0.80 -3.69 15.07
C ILE A 72 -0.64 -3.45 15.52
N HIS A 73 -1.18 -2.26 15.23
CA HIS A 73 -2.57 -1.94 15.54
C HIS A 73 -3.44 -2.31 14.35
N ILE A 74 -4.55 -3.03 14.59
CA ILE A 74 -5.49 -3.47 13.55
C ILE A 74 -6.91 -3.22 14.03
N TRP A 75 -7.72 -2.56 13.20
CA TRP A 75 -9.15 -2.34 13.41
C TRP A 75 -9.94 -3.05 12.31
N PRO A 76 -10.39 -4.30 12.55
CA PRO A 76 -11.19 -5.04 11.57
C PRO A 76 -12.64 -4.51 11.52
N ARG A 77 -13.20 -4.41 10.31
CA ARG A 77 -14.60 -3.98 10.05
C ARG A 77 -15.31 -4.87 9.01
N GLY A 78 -14.85 -6.11 8.85
CA GLY A 78 -15.39 -7.05 7.86
C GLY A 78 -14.81 -6.79 6.48
N ASP A 79 -15.54 -6.08 5.63
CA ASP A 79 -15.18 -5.84 4.22
C ASP A 79 -14.07 -4.80 4.02
N PHE A 80 -13.63 -4.16 5.10
CA PHE A 80 -12.49 -3.24 5.12
C PHE A 80 -11.78 -3.32 6.48
N PHE A 81 -10.54 -2.85 6.53
CA PHE A 81 -9.80 -2.70 7.79
C PHE A 81 -8.80 -1.54 7.73
N LEU A 82 -8.42 -1.07 8.91
CA LEU A 82 -7.31 -0.15 9.10
C LEU A 82 -6.21 -0.89 9.87
N MET A 83 -4.97 -0.70 9.48
CA MET A 83 -3.81 -1.04 10.31
C MET A 83 -2.92 0.18 10.54
N ALA A 84 -2.10 0.18 11.58
CA ALA A 84 -1.12 1.24 11.81
C ALA A 84 0.22 0.71 12.33
N LEU A 85 1.31 1.25 11.80
CA LEU A 85 2.69 0.96 12.19
C LEU A 85 3.33 2.18 12.83
N ALA A 86 4.06 1.98 13.92
CA ALA A 86 4.74 3.05 14.65
C ALA A 86 5.92 3.60 13.84
N ASN A 87 6.05 4.93 13.83
CA ASN A 87 7.24 5.63 13.35
C ASN A 87 8.17 5.95 14.52
N LEU A 88 9.43 6.25 14.22
CA LEU A 88 10.45 6.55 15.24
C LEU A 88 10.18 7.87 16.01
N ASP A 89 9.35 8.75 15.46
CA ASP A 89 9.01 10.05 16.05
C ASP A 89 7.77 10.03 16.95
N GLY A 90 7.16 8.84 17.15
CA GLY A 90 5.94 8.66 17.94
C GLY A 90 4.64 8.87 17.16
N SER A 91 4.72 9.22 15.88
CA SER A 91 3.58 9.15 14.95
C SER A 91 3.33 7.72 14.48
N PHE A 92 2.22 7.49 13.79
CA PHE A 92 1.95 6.21 13.12
C PHE A 92 1.57 6.43 11.66
N THR A 93 2.00 5.50 10.81
CA THR A 93 1.50 5.40 9.44
C THR A 93 0.38 4.38 9.42
N GLY A 94 -0.84 4.87 9.22
CA GLY A 94 -2.03 4.07 9.00
C GLY A 94 -2.14 3.63 7.54
N THR A 95 -2.71 2.45 7.32
CA THR A 95 -3.12 1.99 5.99
C THR A 95 -4.54 1.45 6.06
N ILE A 96 -5.44 2.08 5.33
CA ILE A 96 -6.81 1.59 5.12
C ILE A 96 -6.81 0.69 3.90
N TYR A 97 -7.47 -0.46 3.99
CA TYR A 97 -7.76 -1.37 2.89
C TYR A 97 -9.26 -1.52 2.72
N ALA A 98 -9.78 -1.28 1.52
CA ALA A 98 -11.21 -1.37 1.20
C ALA A 98 -11.43 -1.82 -0.25
N ARG A 99 -12.61 -2.37 -0.56
CA ARG A 99 -13.00 -2.75 -1.93
C ARG A 99 -12.96 -1.55 -2.88
N ASN A 100 -12.49 -1.74 -4.10
CA ASN A 100 -12.30 -0.64 -5.06
C ASN A 100 -13.61 -0.11 -5.70
N GLY A 101 -14.73 -0.83 -5.56
CA GLY A 101 -16.04 -0.41 -6.07
C GLY A 101 -16.19 -0.54 -7.59
N LEU A 102 -15.27 -1.22 -8.28
CA LEU A 102 -15.27 -1.34 -9.74
C LEU A 102 -16.18 -2.47 -10.24
N SER A 103 -16.34 -3.54 -9.46
CA SER A 103 -17.24 -4.66 -9.81
C SER A 103 -18.66 -4.45 -9.25
N ASN A 104 -19.63 -5.20 -9.78
CA ASN A 104 -21.02 -5.12 -9.30
C ASN A 104 -21.17 -5.69 -7.87
N GLU A 105 -20.36 -6.68 -7.51
CA GLU A 105 -20.28 -7.23 -6.15
C GLU A 105 -19.69 -6.18 -5.19
N ASP A 106 -18.62 -5.49 -5.59
CA ASP A 106 -17.99 -4.46 -4.76
C ASP A 106 -18.88 -3.24 -4.52
N ARG A 107 -19.79 -2.92 -5.46
CA ARG A 107 -20.78 -1.83 -5.31
C ARG A 107 -21.84 -2.09 -4.25
N THR A 108 -22.00 -3.33 -3.80
CA THR A 108 -22.93 -3.68 -2.71
C THR A 108 -22.30 -3.54 -1.33
N ALA A 109 -21.00 -3.26 -1.25
CA ALA A 109 -20.31 -3.04 0.02
C ALA A 109 -20.74 -1.69 0.63
N ASP A 110 -20.95 -1.68 1.95
CA ASP A 110 -21.28 -0.47 2.71
C ASP A 110 -20.18 0.60 2.62
N VAL A 111 -18.92 0.16 2.47
CA VAL A 111 -17.75 1.03 2.31
C VAL A 111 -16.93 0.57 1.10
N THR A 112 -16.68 1.50 0.18
CA THR A 112 -15.76 1.31 -0.95
C THR A 112 -14.67 2.36 -0.90
N PHE A 113 -13.57 2.12 -1.60
CA PHE A 113 -12.45 3.05 -1.62
C PHE A 113 -12.84 4.47 -2.05
N PRO A 114 -13.68 4.68 -3.08
CA PRO A 114 -14.15 6.02 -3.45
C PRO A 114 -15.03 6.71 -2.40
N SER A 115 -15.67 5.96 -1.49
CA SER A 115 -16.50 6.55 -0.43
C SER A 115 -15.67 7.07 0.76
N ILE A 116 -14.37 6.78 0.81
CA ILE A 116 -13.47 7.27 1.86
C ILE A 116 -13.05 8.70 1.52
N THR A 117 -13.76 9.67 2.09
CA THR A 117 -13.51 11.10 1.91
C THR A 117 -12.60 11.66 3.02
N LYS A 118 -12.15 12.91 2.85
CA LYS A 118 -11.22 13.59 3.77
C LYS A 118 -11.90 14.35 4.92
N ASP A 119 -13.22 14.34 5.00
CA ASP A 119 -13.92 15.11 6.03
C ASP A 119 -13.94 14.37 7.38
N GLU A 120 -13.91 15.16 8.46
CA GLU A 120 -13.85 14.65 9.83
C GLU A 120 -15.08 13.80 10.19
N ALA A 121 -16.26 14.11 9.62
CA ALA A 121 -17.47 13.35 9.88
C ALA A 121 -17.35 11.91 9.34
N THR A 122 -16.86 11.76 8.12
CA THR A 122 -16.60 10.46 7.49
C THR A 122 -15.49 9.70 8.20
N ALA A 123 -14.42 10.39 8.62
CA ALA A 123 -13.35 9.77 9.41
C ALA A 123 -13.83 9.28 10.79
N ARG A 124 -14.70 10.04 11.46
CA ARG A 124 -15.30 9.63 12.74
C ARG A 124 -16.25 8.46 12.56
N ALA A 125 -17.10 8.49 11.54
CA ALA A 125 -17.99 7.37 11.20
C ALA A 125 -17.22 6.10 10.81
N PHE A 126 -16.04 6.24 10.21
CA PHE A 126 -15.16 5.13 9.86
C PHE A 126 -14.51 4.46 11.10
N LEU A 127 -14.25 5.24 12.16
CA LEU A 127 -13.58 4.76 13.38
C LEU A 127 -14.53 4.36 14.52
N SER A 128 -15.76 4.89 14.55
CA SER A 128 -16.83 4.54 15.50
C SER A 128 -17.37 3.14 15.28
#